data_AF-A0A1I1BPV7-F1
#
_entry.id   AF-A0A1I1BPV7-F1
#
_cell.length_a   1.000
_cell.length_b   1.000
_cell.length_c   1.000
_cell.angle_alpha   90.00
_cell.angle_beta   90.00
_cell.angle_gamma   90.00
#
_symmetry.space_group_name_H-M   'P 1'
#
loop_
_entity.id
_entity.type
_entity.pdbx_description
1 polymer ?
#
loop_
_entity_poly.entity_id
_entity_poly.type
_entity_poly.pdbx_seq_one_letter_code
_entity_poly.pdbx_strand_id
1 'polypeptide(L)' 'GIIKEEYLDCYQIETIQEATLLLEEVVKLYNQERPHMSIGNLTPEEIHQTNQKTERLWRNYYPKKRTLVNPLQD' A
#
# COMPACT_ATOMS: atom_id res chain seq x y z
N GLY A 1 11.20 -2.74 -0.97
CA GLY A 1 10.03 -1.85 -0.81
C GLY A 1 9.83 -1.09 -2.11
N ILE A 2 8.58 -0.93 -2.56
CA ILE A 2 8.22 -0.48 -3.92
C ILE A 2 9.01 0.74 -4.40
N ILE A 3 9.09 1.82 -3.61
CA ILE A 3 9.83 3.04 -3.99
C ILE A 3 11.30 2.73 -4.32
N LYS A 4 11.96 1.91 -3.50
CA LYS A 4 13.36 1.54 -3.71
C LYS A 4 13.53 0.61 -4.90
N GLU A 5 12.73 -0.46 -4.98
CA GLU A 5 12.93 -1.57 -5.92
C GLU A 5 12.36 -1.30 -7.32
N GLU A 6 11.31 -0.49 -7.45
CA GLU A 6 10.66 -0.26 -8.75
C GLU A 6 10.96 1.11 -9.35
N TYR A 7 11.16 2.13 -8.50
CA TYR A 7 11.44 3.48 -8.98
C TYR A 7 12.94 3.77 -8.94
N LEU A 8 13.57 3.63 -7.77
CA LEU A 8 14.93 4.14 -7.56
C LEU A 8 16.03 3.19 -8.08
N ASP A 9 15.76 1.89 -8.21
CA ASP A 9 16.77 0.88 -8.58
C ASP A 9 17.38 1.11 -9.97
N CYS A 10 16.66 1.80 -10.86
CA CYS A 10 17.13 2.08 -12.22
C CYS A 10 17.99 3.34 -12.36
N TYR A 11 18.19 4.10 -11.27
CA TYR A 11 18.93 5.37 -11.31
C TYR A 11 20.33 5.21 -10.73
N GLN A 12 21.32 5.75 -11.43
CA GLN A 12 22.64 6.00 -10.86
C GLN A 12 22.69 7.43 -10.37
N ILE A 13 23.12 7.61 -9.13
CA ILE A 13 23.09 8.90 -8.43
C ILE A 13 24.47 9.14 -7.83
N GLU A 14 25.03 10.33 -8.05
CA GLU A 14 26.41 10.65 -7.63
C GLU A 14 26.43 11.56 -6.40
N THR A 15 25.36 12.33 -6.17
CA THR A 15 25.28 13.29 -5.06
C THR A 15 24.03 13.14 -4.20
N ILE A 16 24.11 13.58 -2.94
CA ILE A 16 22.96 13.62 -2.02
C ILE A 16 21.87 14.58 -2.54
N GLN A 17 22.27 15.67 -3.22
CA GLN A 17 21.34 16.64 -3.77
C GLN A 17 20.47 16.01 -4.86
N GLU A 18 21.08 15.29 -5.79
CA GLU A 18 20.35 14.54 -6.83
C GLU A 18 19.46 13.46 -6.22
N ALA A 19 19.96 12.73 -5.21
CA ALA A 19 19.18 11.70 -4.52
C ALA A 19 17.92 12.30 -3.88
N THR A 20 18.03 13.49 -3.29
CA THR A 20 16.91 14.18 -2.65
C THR A 20 15.87 14.60 -3.69
N LEU A 21 16.29 15.24 -4.78
CA LEU A 21 15.39 15.69 -5.84
C LEU A 21 14.66 14.52 -6.52
N LEU A 22 15.40 13.45 -6.82
CA LEU A 22 14.82 12.24 -7.41
C LEU A 22 13.82 11.59 -6.44
N LEU A 23 14.16 11.50 -5.16
CA LEU A 23 13.28 10.92 -4.15
C LEU A 23 11.98 11.72 -4.02
N GLU A 24 12.05 13.05 -4.03
CA GLU A 24 10.87 13.92 -3.99
C GLU A 24 9.94 13.65 -5.18
N GLU A 25 10.48 13.56 -6.39
CA GLU A 25 9.69 13.29 -7.59
C GLU A 25 9.09 11.88 -7.56
N VAL A 26 9.87 10.87 -7.16
CA VAL A 26 9.37 9.49 -7.04
C VAL A 26 8.26 9.37 -5.99
N VAL A 27 8.40 10.04 -4.84
CA VAL A 27 7.35 10.05 -3.81
C VAL A 27 6.08 10.71 -4.35
N LYS A 28 6.21 11.79 -5.12
CA LYS A 28 5.09 12.44 -5.78
C LYS A 28 4.39 11.50 -6.76
N LEU A 29 5.13 10.84 -7.66
CA LEU A 29 4.58 9.84 -8.58
C LEU A 29 3.88 8.69 -7.84
N TYR A 30 4.49 8.18 -6.78
CA TYR A 30 3.91 7.11 -5.97
C TYR A 30 2.58 7.53 -5.32
N ASN A 31 2.46 8.77 -4.85
CA ASN A 31 1.26 9.25 -4.16
C ASN A 31 0.17 9.74 -5.12
N GLN A 32 0.54 10.29 -6.27
CA GLN A 32 -0.40 11.02 -7.15
C GLN A 32 -0.74 10.26 -8.43
N GLU A 33 0.09 9.32 -8.87
CA GLU A 33 -0.10 8.65 -10.16
C GLU A 33 -0.23 7.13 -10.05
N ARG A 34 0.39 6.51 -9.04
CA ARG A 34 0.32 5.05 -8.89
C ARG A 34 -1.02 4.65 -8.28
N PRO A 35 -1.85 3.84 -8.98
CA PRO A 35 -3.02 3.22 -8.37
C PRO A 35 -2.59 2.04 -7.48
N HIS A 36 -3.18 1.94 -6.29
CA HIS A 36 -2.87 0.88 -5.33
C HIS A 36 -4.04 -0.07 -5.15
N MET A 37 -3.79 -1.36 -5.39
CA MET A 37 -4.80 -2.41 -5.29
C MET A 37 -5.45 -2.50 -3.91
N SER A 38 -4.71 -2.20 -2.84
CA SER A 38 -5.21 -2.22 -1.46
C SER A 38 -6.25 -1.14 -1.15
N ILE A 39 -6.34 -0.10 -1.99
CA ILE A 39 -7.27 1.02 -1.84
C ILE A 39 -8.18 1.16 -3.08
N GLY A 40 -8.48 0.03 -3.74
CA GLY A 40 -9.43 -0.01 -4.85
C GLY A 40 -8.89 0.51 -6.19
N ASN A 41 -7.57 0.44 -6.39
CA ASN A 41 -6.88 1.03 -7.55
C ASN A 41 -7.03 2.55 -7.66
N LEU A 42 -7.25 3.22 -6.52
CA LEU A 42 -7.10 4.67 -6.39
C LEU A 42 -5.67 5.00 -5.97
N THR A 43 -5.30 6.26 -6.14
CA THR A 43 -4.01 6.79 -5.67
C THR A 43 -4.09 7.14 -4.17
N PRO A 44 -2.95 7.12 -3.45
CA PRO A 44 -2.91 7.54 -2.05
C PRO A 44 -3.43 8.97 -1.84
N GLU A 45 -3.10 9.89 -2.74
CA GLU A 45 -3.56 11.29 -2.68
C GLU A 45 -5.08 11.40 -2.81
N GLU A 46 -5.70 10.69 -3.75
CA GLU A 46 -7.16 10.69 -3.93
C GLU A 46 -7.90 10.23 -2.67
N ILE A 47 -7.42 9.15 -2.03
CA ILE A 47 -8.01 8.67 -0.78
C ILE A 47 -7.80 9.69 0.34
N HIS A 48 -6.63 10.30 0.43
CA HIS A 48 -6.33 11.31 1.44
C HIS A 48 -7.25 12.54 1.33
N GLN A 49 -7.44 13.05 0.12
CA GLN A 49 -8.27 14.23 -0.14
C GLN A 49 -9.76 13.97 0.04
N THR A 50 -10.24 12.80 -0.39
CA THR A 50 -11.66 12.47 -0.37
C THR A 50 -12.11 11.80 0.93
N ASN A 51 -11.16 11.32 1.74
CA ASN A 51 -11.39 10.61 3.00
C ASN A 51 -12.36 9.41 2.84
N GLN A 52 -12.31 8.79 1.65
CA GLN A 52 -13.17 7.67 1.30
C GLN A 52 -12.80 6.41 2.08
N LYS A 53 -13.81 5.62 2.45
CA LYS A 53 -13.59 4.32 3.07
C LYS A 53 -13.15 3.32 2.02
N THR A 54 -11.99 2.71 2.23
CA THR A 54 -11.48 1.63 1.40
C THR A 54 -11.91 0.28 1.94
N GLU A 55 -12.26 -0.65 1.06
CA GLU A 55 -12.59 -2.01 1.46
C GLU A 55 -11.32 -2.84 1.74
N ARG A 56 -11.36 -3.66 2.79
CA ARG A 56 -10.29 -4.59 3.10
C ARG A 56 -10.42 -5.83 2.23
N LEU A 57 -9.60 -5.92 1.18
CA LEU A 57 -9.62 -7.06 0.23
C LEU A 57 -8.73 -8.25 0.63
N TRP A 58 -7.79 -8.07 1.56
CA TRP A 58 -6.87 -9.15 1.96
C TRP A 58 -7.47 -10.10 2.99
N ARG A 59 -7.17 -11.39 2.85
CA ARG A 59 -7.62 -12.42 3.80
C ARG A 59 -7.02 -12.20 5.18
N ASN A 60 -7.79 -12.57 6.19
CA ASN A 60 -7.30 -12.76 7.54
C ASN A 60 -6.90 -14.23 7.70
N TYR A 61 -5.63 -14.48 8.06
CA TYR A 61 -5.10 -15.83 8.28
C TYR A 61 -5.37 -16.36 9.68
N TYR A 62 -5.78 -15.50 10.62
CA TYR A 62 -6.08 -15.94 11.97
C TYR A 62 -7.41 -16.70 12.01
N PRO A 63 -7.45 -17.91 12.60
CA PRO A 63 -8.68 -18.66 12.72
C PRO A 63 -9.65 -17.89 13.59
N LYS A 64 -10.89 -17.70 13.11
CA LYS A 64 -11.98 -17.22 13.97
C LYS A 64 -12.16 -18.23 15.10
N LYS A 65 -12.32 -17.75 16.34
CA LYS A 65 -12.66 -18.61 17.48
C LYS A 65 -13.84 -19.49 17.05
N ARG A 66 -13.66 -20.81 17.14
CA ARG A 66 -14.71 -21.77 16.80
C ARG A 66 -15.92 -21.50 17.70
N THR A 67 -17.05 -21.14 17.11
CA THR A 67 -18.33 -21.28 17.79
C THR A 67 -18.61 -22.77 17.88
N LEU A 68 -18.67 -23.33 19.09
CA LEU A 68 -19.09 -24.71 19.28
C LEU A 68 -20.57 -24.80 18.84
N VAL A 69 -20.83 -25.39 17.66
CA VAL A 69 -22.20 -25.52 17.12
C VAL A 69 -22.97 -26.71 17.68
N ASN A 70 -22.39 -27.44 18.64
CA ASN A 70 -23.10 -28.33 19.56
C ASN A 70 -22.16 -28.67 20.73
N PRO A 71 -22.36 -28.11 21.94
CA PRO A 71 -21.59 -28.49 23.13
C PRO A 71 -22.03 -29.84 23.71
N LEU A 72 -23.14 -30.42 23.23
CA LEU A 72 -23.71 -31.68 23.69
C LEU A 72 -24.10 -32.50 22.46
N GLN A 73 -23.22 -33.41 22.05
CA GLN A 73 -23.61 -34.59 21.27
C GLN A 73 -23.31 -35.79 22.17
N ASP A 74 -24.33 -36.65 22.31
CA ASP A 74 -24.59 -37.62 23.39
C ASP A 74 -23.38 -38.33 24.05
#